data_AF-A0A945AHL4-F1
#
_entry.id   AF-A0A945AHL4-F1
#
_cell.length_a   1.000
_cell.length_b   1.000
_cell.length_c   1.000
_cell.angle_alpha   90.00
_cell.angle_beta   90.00
_cell.angle_gamma   90.00
#
_symmetry.space_group_name_H-M   'P 1'
#
loop_
_entity.id
_entity.type
_entity.pdbx_description
1 polymer ?
#
loop_
_entity_poly.entity_id
_entity_poly.type
_entity_poly.pdbx_seq_one_letter_code
_entity_poly.pdbx_strand_id
1 'polypeptide(L)'
;MSLSTIVLNASILYNAFIAQHVGVQNNQVVLDLRNTDVSTQGIIITDPIAPTDQDIVDAYTIRQWVIQTNAKIPKGTSLQLFAKTGDSYFTETDWTDWRPIDLNHTLTSPSGRYLKLKYIFTTTDPSLSPKVTDVTVQAHVKNTPFERPLKITQQHNEALVTSSYSFDYEHQDEPTIQSFIETHNLRDLIANKKTDLERLVALNHYIAQLPNTRHNMWSEAYPWTLDQVILQEGDQPAVKGHCMSYASVLVSTLTGLGYHARHWAIEGF
;
A
#
# COMPACT_ATOMS: atom_id res chain seq x y z
N MET A 1 -25.32 23.90 -7.41
CA MET A 1 -24.59 22.61 -7.45
C MET A 1 -23.12 22.97 -7.42
N SER A 2 -22.34 22.32 -6.59
CA SER A 2 -20.87 22.46 -6.61
C SER A 2 -20.24 21.21 -7.22
N LEU A 3 -19.09 21.43 -7.84
CA LEU A 3 -18.23 20.38 -8.36
C LEU A 3 -17.04 20.28 -7.41
N SER A 4 -16.75 19.08 -6.92
CA SER A 4 -15.49 18.79 -6.25
C SER A 4 -14.66 17.86 -7.11
N THR A 5 -13.35 18.08 -7.18
CA THR A 5 -12.41 17.29 -7.98
C THR A 5 -11.31 16.77 -7.08
N ILE A 6 -11.10 15.46 -7.15
CA ILE A 6 -10.10 14.72 -6.38
C ILE A 6 -9.21 13.99 -7.38
N VAL A 7 -7.90 14.06 -7.18
CA VAL A 7 -6.93 13.38 -8.04
C VAL A 7 -6.14 12.40 -7.20
N LEU A 8 -6.30 11.11 -7.48
CA LEU A 8 -5.53 10.03 -6.89
C LEU A 8 -4.35 9.75 -7.81
N ASN A 9 -3.17 10.23 -7.45
CA ASN A 9 -1.94 9.93 -8.19
C ASN A 9 -1.42 8.52 -7.86
N ALA A 10 -0.38 8.08 -8.56
CA ALA A 10 0.20 6.74 -8.35
C ALA A 10 0.63 6.45 -6.90
N SER A 11 1.14 7.43 -6.17
CA SER A 11 1.53 7.24 -4.76
C SER A 11 0.31 7.03 -3.86
N ILE A 12 -0.76 7.81 -4.06
CA ILE A 12 -2.02 7.65 -3.31
C ILE A 12 -2.66 6.28 -3.62
N LEU A 13 -2.63 5.86 -4.89
CA LEU A 13 -3.15 4.56 -5.30
C LEU A 13 -2.31 3.39 -4.77
N TYR A 14 -1.00 3.58 -4.62
CA TYR A 14 -0.10 2.59 -4.04
C TYR A 14 -0.29 2.44 -2.53
N ASN A 15 -0.54 3.54 -1.83
CA ASN A 15 -0.82 3.57 -0.39
C ASN A 15 -2.32 3.45 -0.08
N ALA A 16 -3.11 2.93 -1.02
CA ALA A 16 -4.53 2.74 -0.85
C ALA A 16 -4.83 1.64 0.19
N PHE A 17 -6.05 1.64 0.75
CA PHE A 17 -6.53 0.63 1.70
C PHE A 17 -6.06 -0.82 1.42
N ILE A 18 -6.12 -1.26 0.17
CA ILE A 18 -5.44 -2.49 -0.27
C ILE A 18 -4.64 -2.18 -1.52
N ALA A 19 -3.36 -2.52 -1.53
CA ALA A 19 -2.51 -2.56 -2.72
C ALA A 19 -1.68 -3.86 -2.69
N GLN A 20 -1.99 -4.80 -3.57
CA GLN A 20 -1.38 -6.13 -3.61
C GLN A 20 -0.83 -6.43 -5.00
N HIS A 21 0.39 -6.96 -5.06
CA HIS A 21 1.09 -7.31 -6.31
C HIS A 21 1.11 -6.16 -7.32
N VAL A 22 1.25 -4.94 -6.81
CA VAL A 22 1.42 -3.71 -7.60
C VAL A 22 2.63 -2.97 -7.07
N GLY A 23 3.20 -2.10 -7.89
CA GLY A 23 4.32 -1.24 -7.52
C GLY A 23 4.29 0.07 -8.27
N VAL A 24 5.14 1.03 -7.87
CA VAL A 24 5.24 2.34 -8.53
C VAL A 24 6.47 2.38 -9.44
N GLN A 25 6.26 2.71 -10.71
CA GLN A 25 7.34 2.93 -11.68
C GLN A 25 7.06 4.20 -12.47
N ASN A 26 8.01 5.15 -12.47
CA ASN A 26 7.90 6.42 -13.20
C ASN A 26 6.57 7.16 -12.92
N ASN A 27 6.18 7.23 -11.64
CA ASN A 27 4.92 7.85 -11.21
C ASN A 27 3.65 7.19 -11.81
N GLN A 28 3.72 5.89 -12.07
CA GLN A 28 2.58 5.07 -12.50
C GLN A 28 2.51 3.82 -11.63
N VAL A 29 1.30 3.39 -11.29
CA VAL A 29 1.09 2.08 -10.67
C VAL A 29 1.07 1.01 -11.75
N VAL A 30 1.85 -0.03 -11.54
CA VAL A 30 2.00 -1.17 -12.45
C VAL A 30 1.80 -2.47 -11.69
N LEU A 31 1.47 -3.53 -12.40
CA LEU A 31 1.50 -4.90 -11.89
C LEU A 31 2.94 -5.26 -11.52
N ASP A 32 3.15 -5.70 -10.28
CA ASP A 32 4.44 -6.16 -9.80
C ASP A 32 4.47 -7.69 -9.77
N LEU A 33 5.18 -8.25 -10.75
CA LEU A 33 5.34 -9.69 -10.92
C LEU A 33 6.69 -10.21 -10.42
N ARG A 34 7.48 -9.40 -9.70
CA ARG A 34 8.85 -9.77 -9.29
C ARG A 34 8.92 -11.03 -8.42
N ASN A 35 7.78 -11.62 -8.04
CA ASN A 35 7.69 -12.75 -7.11
C ASN A 35 6.53 -13.71 -7.35
N THR A 36 5.75 -13.53 -8.39
CA THR A 36 4.45 -14.19 -8.47
C THR A 36 4.37 -15.01 -9.74
N ASP A 37 3.60 -16.10 -9.70
CA ASP A 37 3.24 -16.79 -10.93
C ASP A 37 2.59 -15.80 -11.90
N VAL A 38 2.81 -16.00 -13.20
CA VAL A 38 2.31 -15.13 -14.28
C VAL A 38 0.78 -14.96 -14.23
N SER A 39 0.07 -15.88 -13.58
CA SER A 39 -1.38 -15.82 -13.34
C SER A 39 -1.82 -14.87 -12.22
N THR A 40 -0.90 -14.24 -11.51
CA THR A 40 -1.21 -13.45 -10.31
C THR A 40 -1.78 -12.09 -10.70
N GLN A 41 -2.86 -11.70 -10.02
CA GLN A 41 -3.57 -10.46 -10.27
C GLN A 41 -3.09 -9.39 -9.29
N GLY A 42 -2.82 -8.20 -9.81
CA GLY A 42 -2.58 -7.02 -9.00
C GLY A 42 -3.92 -6.43 -8.60
N ILE A 43 -4.09 -6.04 -7.33
CA ILE A 43 -5.34 -5.49 -6.82
C ILE A 43 -5.06 -4.17 -6.10
N ILE A 44 -5.84 -3.15 -6.43
CA ILE A 44 -5.92 -1.90 -5.65
C ILE A 44 -7.35 -1.69 -5.22
N ILE A 45 -7.58 -1.37 -3.95
CA ILE A 45 -8.86 -0.88 -3.42
C ILE A 45 -8.58 0.42 -2.69
N THR A 46 -9.17 1.52 -3.15
CA THR A 46 -9.01 2.83 -2.53
C THR A 46 -9.63 2.89 -1.15
N ASP A 47 -9.18 3.82 -0.31
CA ASP A 47 -9.99 4.29 0.81
C ASP A 47 -11.33 4.86 0.34
N PRO A 48 -12.34 4.99 1.22
CA PRO A 48 -13.56 5.71 0.90
C PRO A 48 -13.27 7.15 0.50
N ILE A 49 -13.64 7.50 -0.72
CA ILE A 49 -13.48 8.83 -1.30
C ILE A 49 -14.72 9.66 -0.95
N ALA A 50 -14.48 10.84 -0.38
CA ALA A 50 -15.51 11.84 -0.07
C ALA A 50 -15.28 13.09 -0.94
N PRO A 51 -16.33 13.86 -1.28
CA PRO A 51 -16.19 15.07 -2.10
C PRO A 51 -15.44 16.21 -1.39
N THR A 52 -15.12 16.10 -0.11
CA THR A 52 -14.52 17.19 0.66
C THR A 52 -13.88 16.63 1.91
N ASP A 53 -12.72 17.20 2.25
CA ASP A 53 -11.95 16.87 3.46
C ASP A 53 -12.14 17.92 4.57
N GLN A 54 -13.16 18.78 4.45
CA GLN A 54 -13.45 19.83 5.44
C GLN A 54 -14.16 19.26 6.68
N ASP A 55 -13.82 19.81 7.84
CA ASP A 55 -14.36 19.39 9.14
C ASP A 55 -15.87 19.61 9.30
N ILE A 56 -16.36 20.76 8.82
CA ILE A 56 -17.79 21.07 8.74
C ILE A 56 -18.11 21.49 7.32
N VAL A 57 -19.13 20.84 6.79
CA VAL A 57 -19.66 21.10 5.46
C VAL A 57 -21.17 21.15 5.51
N ASP A 58 -21.76 21.93 4.61
CA ASP A 58 -23.19 21.87 4.36
C ASP A 58 -23.62 20.42 4.12
N ALA A 59 -24.79 20.04 4.61
CA ALA A 59 -25.34 18.73 4.27
C ALA A 59 -25.45 18.63 2.75
N TYR A 60 -24.98 17.54 2.16
CA TYR A 60 -25.04 17.38 0.71
C TYR A 60 -25.55 16.01 0.31
N THR A 61 -26.11 15.96 -0.90
CA THR A 61 -26.41 14.69 -1.58
C THR A 61 -25.55 14.62 -2.83
N ILE A 62 -24.90 13.48 -3.04
CA ILE A 62 -24.19 13.22 -4.29
C ILE A 62 -25.23 12.92 -5.38
N ARG A 63 -25.13 13.64 -6.51
CA ARG A 63 -25.97 13.38 -7.69
C ARG A 63 -25.28 12.48 -8.69
N GLN A 64 -23.98 12.68 -8.85
CA GLN A 64 -23.17 11.85 -9.70
C GLN A 64 -21.70 11.88 -9.29
N TRP A 65 -21.02 10.79 -9.59
CA TRP A 65 -19.56 10.70 -9.63
C TRP A 65 -19.12 10.54 -11.08
N VAL A 66 -18.20 11.38 -11.54
CA VAL A 66 -17.51 11.22 -12.82
C VAL A 66 -16.11 10.72 -12.51
N ILE A 67 -15.77 9.56 -13.06
CA ILE A 67 -14.51 8.86 -12.80
C ILE A 67 -13.75 8.79 -14.12
N GLN A 68 -12.51 9.24 -14.11
CA GLN A 68 -11.61 9.24 -15.26
C GLN A 68 -10.27 8.65 -14.84
N THR A 69 -9.96 7.48 -15.38
CA THR A 69 -8.70 6.78 -15.11
C THR A 69 -7.76 6.95 -16.31
N ASN A 70 -6.61 7.55 -16.05
CA ASN A 70 -5.55 7.69 -17.04
C ASN A 70 -4.65 6.44 -17.02
N ALA A 71 -4.91 5.52 -17.94
CA ALA A 71 -4.21 4.25 -18.01
C ALA A 71 -3.64 3.94 -19.41
N LYS A 72 -2.51 3.22 -19.43
CA LYS A 72 -1.97 2.57 -20.63
C LYS A 72 -2.14 1.06 -20.46
N ILE A 73 -2.83 0.43 -21.42
CA ILE A 73 -3.12 -1.00 -21.40
C ILE A 73 -2.48 -1.64 -22.64
N PRO A 74 -1.23 -2.13 -22.55
CA PRO A 74 -0.59 -2.86 -23.65
C PRO A 74 -1.39 -4.10 -24.07
N LYS A 75 -1.25 -4.51 -25.33
CA LYS A 75 -1.86 -5.75 -25.84
C LYS A 75 -1.35 -6.95 -25.01
N GLY A 76 -2.26 -7.84 -24.61
CA GLY A 76 -1.93 -8.97 -23.73
C GLY A 76 -2.03 -8.66 -22.23
N THR A 77 -2.43 -7.44 -21.88
CA THR A 77 -2.72 -7.02 -20.50
C THR A 77 -4.18 -6.61 -20.35
N SER A 78 -4.70 -6.61 -19.12
CA SER A 78 -6.03 -6.08 -18.84
C SER A 78 -6.08 -5.29 -17.53
N LEU A 79 -6.98 -4.32 -17.49
CA LEU A 79 -7.28 -3.52 -16.31
C LEU A 79 -8.80 -3.51 -16.15
N GLN A 80 -9.31 -4.11 -15.08
CA GLN A 80 -10.73 -4.08 -14.74
C GLN A 80 -10.96 -3.09 -13.62
N LEU A 81 -11.97 -2.24 -13.77
CA LEU A 81 -12.39 -1.30 -12.73
C LEU A 81 -13.76 -1.69 -12.19
N PHE A 82 -13.91 -1.50 -10.88
CA PHE A 82 -15.17 -1.61 -10.19
C PHE A 82 -15.37 -0.42 -9.28
N ALA A 83 -16.62 -0.04 -9.09
CA ALA A 83 -17.02 0.96 -8.12
C ALA A 83 -18.10 0.41 -7.20
N LYS A 84 -18.11 0.90 -5.97
CA LYS A 84 -19.24 0.80 -5.06
C LYS A 84 -19.39 2.09 -4.28
N THR A 85 -20.60 2.34 -3.77
CA THR A 85 -20.92 3.54 -2.99
C THR A 85 -21.62 3.17 -1.71
N GLY A 86 -21.52 4.02 -0.68
CA GLY A 86 -22.14 3.78 0.61
C GLY A 86 -22.18 5.02 1.51
N ASP A 87 -22.86 4.88 2.64
CA ASP A 87 -23.05 5.98 3.61
C ASP A 87 -22.08 5.95 4.79
N SER A 88 -21.52 4.79 5.12
CA SER A 88 -20.60 4.62 6.25
C SER A 88 -19.15 4.62 5.78
N TYR A 89 -18.27 5.40 6.41
CA TYR A 89 -16.84 5.35 6.10
C TYR A 89 -16.20 4.01 6.56
N PHE A 90 -16.54 3.51 7.76
CA PHE A 90 -15.82 2.40 8.39
C PHE A 90 -16.49 1.03 8.33
N THR A 91 -17.80 0.95 8.57
CA THR A 91 -18.46 -0.32 8.87
C THR A 91 -18.81 -1.12 7.62
N GLU A 92 -18.66 -0.52 6.44
CA GLU A 92 -19.06 -1.03 5.12
C GLU A 92 -20.46 -1.68 5.01
N THR A 93 -21.33 -1.51 6.02
CA THR A 93 -22.63 -2.20 6.16
C THR A 93 -23.65 -1.74 5.12
N ASP A 94 -23.59 -0.47 4.74
CA ASP A 94 -24.57 0.18 3.85
C ASP A 94 -24.03 0.38 2.43
N TRP A 95 -22.99 -0.36 2.07
CA TRP A 95 -22.37 -0.24 0.76
C TRP A 95 -23.07 -1.12 -0.27
N THR A 96 -23.13 -0.63 -1.50
CA THR A 96 -23.57 -1.44 -2.63
C THR A 96 -22.55 -2.53 -2.94
N ASP A 97 -22.97 -3.56 -3.68
CA ASP A 97 -22.05 -4.49 -4.32
C ASP A 97 -21.09 -3.78 -5.29
N TRP A 98 -19.94 -4.38 -5.52
CA TRP A 98 -19.00 -3.96 -6.55
C TRP A 98 -19.62 -4.08 -7.94
N ARG A 99 -19.65 -2.98 -8.69
CA ARG A 99 -20.15 -2.95 -10.07
C ARG A 99 -19.01 -2.63 -11.04
N PRO A 100 -18.88 -3.37 -12.15
CA PRO A 100 -17.87 -3.06 -13.15
C PRO A 100 -18.15 -1.69 -13.79
N ILE A 101 -17.10 -0.93 -14.05
CA ILE A 101 -17.16 0.37 -14.71
C ILE A 101 -16.05 0.48 -15.75
N ASP A 102 -16.24 1.39 -16.71
CA ASP A 102 -15.22 1.74 -17.70
C ASP A 102 -14.18 2.71 -17.12
N LEU A 103 -13.05 2.91 -17.83
CA LEU A 103 -12.02 3.89 -17.43
C LEU A 103 -12.56 5.31 -17.35
N ASN A 104 -13.55 5.64 -18.18
CA ASN A 104 -14.31 6.88 -18.11
C ASN A 104 -15.75 6.53 -17.85
N HIS A 105 -16.23 6.77 -16.63
CA HIS A 105 -17.56 6.35 -16.22
C HIS A 105 -18.25 7.42 -15.38
N THR A 106 -19.56 7.54 -15.57
CA THR A 106 -20.41 8.42 -14.77
C THR A 106 -21.41 7.58 -13.98
N LEU A 107 -21.22 7.50 -12.67
CA LEU A 107 -22.19 6.90 -11.75
C LEU A 107 -23.27 7.94 -11.46
N THR A 108 -24.49 7.68 -11.90
CA THR A 108 -25.65 8.54 -11.62
C THR A 108 -26.44 8.02 -10.44
N SER A 109 -26.95 8.93 -9.62
CA SER A 109 -27.75 8.62 -8.42
C SER A 109 -27.09 7.57 -7.50
N PRO A 110 -25.83 7.78 -7.07
CA PRO A 110 -25.14 6.85 -6.19
C PRO A 110 -25.87 6.72 -4.84
N SER A 111 -25.79 5.53 -4.24
CA SER A 111 -26.28 5.31 -2.89
C SER A 111 -25.24 5.84 -1.90
N GLY A 112 -25.65 6.79 -1.08
CA GLY A 112 -24.81 7.39 -0.06
C GLY A 112 -23.77 8.39 -0.55
N ARG A 113 -22.85 8.75 0.35
CA ARG A 113 -21.91 9.87 0.15
C ARG A 113 -20.50 9.48 -0.25
N TYR A 114 -20.10 8.22 -0.06
CA TYR A 114 -18.74 7.74 -0.29
C TYR A 114 -18.66 6.89 -1.56
N LEU A 115 -17.49 6.92 -2.19
CA LEU A 115 -17.13 6.09 -3.34
C LEU A 115 -15.89 5.26 -2.98
N LYS A 116 -15.86 3.97 -3.36
CA LYS A 116 -14.63 3.17 -3.40
C LYS A 116 -14.43 2.65 -4.80
N LEU A 117 -13.18 2.64 -5.22
CA LEU A 117 -12.75 2.09 -6.50
C LEU A 117 -11.90 0.86 -6.26
N LYS A 118 -12.08 -0.14 -7.11
CA LYS A 118 -11.26 -1.36 -7.15
C LYS A 118 -10.69 -1.52 -8.54
N TYR A 119 -9.39 -1.76 -8.62
CA TYR A 119 -8.65 -2.03 -9.84
C TYR A 119 -8.11 -3.45 -9.77
N ILE A 120 -8.25 -4.19 -10.87
CA ILE A 120 -7.64 -5.51 -11.04
C ILE A 120 -6.75 -5.46 -12.28
N PHE A 121 -5.46 -5.69 -12.06
CA PHE A 121 -4.41 -5.71 -13.08
C PHE A 121 -4.10 -7.15 -13.43
N THR A 122 -4.09 -7.49 -14.72
CA THR A 122 -3.65 -8.81 -15.18
C THR A 122 -2.79 -8.70 -16.43
N THR A 123 -1.94 -9.70 -16.65
CA THR A 123 -1.14 -9.85 -17.86
C THR A 123 -0.99 -11.33 -18.21
N THR A 124 -0.85 -11.63 -19.50
CA THR A 124 -0.40 -12.96 -19.96
C THR A 124 1.10 -12.98 -20.29
N ASP A 125 1.76 -11.82 -20.27
CA ASP A 125 3.18 -11.64 -20.57
C ASP A 125 3.87 -10.87 -19.43
N PRO A 126 4.81 -11.49 -18.69
CA PRO A 126 5.49 -10.85 -17.56
C PRO A 126 6.30 -9.60 -17.93
N SER A 127 6.64 -9.41 -19.20
CA SER A 127 7.34 -8.22 -19.68
C SER A 127 6.43 -7.01 -19.91
N LEU A 128 5.11 -7.21 -19.84
CA LEU A 128 4.09 -6.20 -20.07
C LEU A 128 3.21 -6.03 -18.84
N SER A 129 2.88 -4.77 -18.53
CA SER A 129 1.97 -4.42 -17.44
C SER A 129 1.00 -3.33 -17.88
N PRO A 130 -0.28 -3.39 -17.46
CA PRO A 130 -1.13 -2.21 -17.43
C PRO A 130 -0.48 -1.16 -16.52
N LYS A 131 -0.63 0.13 -16.87
CA LYS A 131 -0.06 1.23 -16.10
C LYS A 131 -1.14 2.27 -15.82
N VAL A 132 -1.35 2.62 -14.55
CA VAL A 132 -2.28 3.69 -14.14
C VAL A 132 -1.46 4.87 -13.65
N THR A 133 -1.63 6.03 -14.28
CA THR A 133 -0.90 7.26 -13.92
C THR A 133 -1.61 7.98 -12.79
N ASP A 134 -2.91 8.18 -12.96
CA ASP A 134 -3.77 8.93 -12.06
C ASP A 134 -5.24 8.57 -12.29
N VAL A 135 -6.06 8.89 -11.29
CA VAL A 135 -7.51 8.78 -11.34
C VAL A 135 -8.09 10.12 -10.90
N THR A 136 -8.83 10.75 -11.80
CA THR A 136 -9.61 11.96 -11.49
C THR A 136 -11.04 11.54 -11.14
N VAL A 137 -11.48 11.92 -9.95
CA VAL A 137 -12.84 11.70 -9.47
C VAL A 137 -13.50 13.06 -9.25
N GLN A 138 -14.64 13.27 -9.89
CA GLN A 138 -15.42 14.48 -9.72
C GLN A 138 -16.78 14.17 -9.11
N ALA A 139 -17.12 14.85 -8.03
CA ALA A 139 -18.42 14.74 -7.38
C ALA A 139 -19.28 15.95 -7.74
N HIS A 140 -20.47 15.69 -8.28
CA HIS A 140 -21.48 16.73 -8.41
C HIS A 140 -22.42 16.65 -7.22
N VAL A 141 -22.33 17.68 -6.37
CA VAL A 141 -23.03 17.70 -5.10
C VAL A 141 -24.17 18.73 -5.13
N LYS A 142 -25.29 18.33 -4.54
CA LYS A 142 -26.37 19.25 -4.19
C LYS A 142 -26.25 19.55 -2.71
N ASN A 143 -25.71 20.72 -2.40
CA ASN A 143 -25.64 21.21 -1.02
C ASN A 143 -27.02 21.65 -0.55
N THR A 144 -27.24 21.42 0.73
CA THR A 144 -28.35 21.88 1.54
C THR A 144 -27.71 22.73 2.63
N PRO A 145 -27.60 24.05 2.41
CA PRO A 145 -26.85 24.90 3.30
C PRO A 145 -27.49 24.94 4.68
N PHE A 146 -26.67 25.16 5.71
CA PHE A 146 -27.20 25.45 7.03
C PHE A 146 -28.07 26.72 6.99
N GLU A 147 -29.17 26.71 7.75
CA GLU A 147 -30.08 27.88 7.84
C GLU A 147 -29.40 29.10 8.47
N ARG A 148 -28.29 28.89 9.19
CA ARG A 148 -27.51 29.92 9.88
C ARG A 148 -26.02 29.61 9.82
N PRO A 149 -25.14 30.63 9.85
CA PRO A 149 -23.71 30.43 9.92
C PRO A 149 -23.33 29.63 11.16
N LEU A 150 -22.58 28.55 10.97
CA LEU A 150 -22.01 27.78 12.07
C LEU A 150 -20.58 28.23 12.33
N LYS A 151 -20.20 28.28 13.60
CA LYS A 151 -18.83 28.49 14.03
C LYS A 151 -18.40 27.29 14.86
N ILE A 152 -17.31 26.66 14.47
CA ILE A 152 -16.65 25.64 15.28
C ILE A 152 -16.09 26.35 16.52
N THR A 153 -16.65 26.06 17.69
CA THR A 153 -16.17 26.60 18.97
C THR A 153 -15.12 25.70 19.61
N GLN A 154 -15.23 24.40 19.35
CA GLN A 154 -14.30 23.37 19.79
C GLN A 154 -14.45 22.18 18.84
N GLN A 155 -13.34 21.55 18.50
CA GLN A 155 -13.31 20.32 17.71
C GLN A 155 -12.31 19.38 18.37
N HIS A 156 -12.74 18.14 18.56
CA HIS A 156 -11.92 17.07 19.10
C HIS A 156 -12.17 15.85 18.24
N ASN A 157 -11.60 15.87 17.03
CA ASN A 157 -11.55 14.70 16.18
C ASN A 157 -10.32 13.91 16.60
N GLU A 158 -10.54 12.76 17.19
CA GLU A 158 -9.43 11.83 17.42
C GLU A 158 -8.80 11.49 16.08
N ALA A 159 -7.48 11.43 16.04
CA ALA A 159 -6.82 10.76 14.94
C ALA A 159 -7.43 9.37 14.86
N LEU A 160 -7.91 9.00 13.67
CA LEU A 160 -8.34 7.63 13.41
C LEU A 160 -7.07 6.78 13.47
N VAL A 161 -6.77 6.29 14.66
CA VAL A 161 -5.76 5.27 14.87
C VAL A 161 -6.46 3.98 14.48
N THR A 162 -6.29 3.58 13.22
CA THR A 162 -6.46 2.19 12.83
C THR A 162 -5.61 1.33 13.78
N SER A 163 -5.99 0.06 14.01
CA SER A 163 -5.25 -0.90 14.85
C SER A 163 -3.78 -0.51 15.01
N SER A 164 -3.28 -0.38 16.24
CA SER A 164 -1.85 -0.05 16.48
C SER A 164 -0.89 -1.03 15.81
N TYR A 165 -1.42 -2.17 15.35
CA TYR A 165 -0.83 -2.98 14.31
C TYR A 165 -1.55 -2.68 12.99
N SER A 166 -1.05 -1.71 12.23
CA SER A 166 -1.12 -1.85 10.79
C SER A 166 -0.25 -3.06 10.51
N PHE A 167 -0.86 -4.23 10.32
CA PHE A 167 -0.11 -5.36 9.78
C PHE A 167 0.00 -5.14 8.28
N ASP A 168 0.71 -4.06 7.94
CA ASP A 168 1.19 -3.84 6.60
C ASP A 168 2.40 -4.75 6.46
N TYR A 169 2.33 -5.66 5.51
CA TYR A 169 3.51 -6.40 5.12
C TYR A 169 4.52 -5.38 4.61
N GLU A 170 5.76 -5.44 5.09
CA GLU A 170 6.83 -4.59 4.56
C GLU A 170 6.83 -4.68 3.02
N HIS A 171 6.73 -3.53 2.37
CA HIS A 171 6.77 -3.47 0.92
C HIS A 171 8.18 -3.78 0.42
N GLN A 172 8.27 -4.42 -0.75
CA GLN A 172 9.57 -4.78 -1.34
C GLN A 172 10.42 -3.54 -1.62
N ASP A 173 9.81 -2.39 -1.86
CA ASP A 173 10.45 -1.13 -2.19
C ASP A 173 10.58 -0.16 -1.01
N GLU A 174 10.40 -0.63 0.22
CA GLU A 174 10.64 0.18 1.42
C GLU A 174 12.04 0.81 1.38
N PRO A 175 12.16 2.14 1.55
CA PRO A 175 13.44 2.84 1.43
C PRO A 175 14.53 2.29 2.35
N THR A 176 14.15 1.87 3.56
CA THR A 176 15.07 1.29 4.55
C THR A 176 15.63 -0.05 4.08
N ILE A 177 14.79 -0.89 3.47
CA ILE A 177 15.18 -2.19 2.91
C ILE A 177 16.10 -2.01 1.70
N GLN A 178 15.72 -1.13 0.76
CA GLN A 178 16.54 -0.88 -0.43
C GLN A 178 17.89 -0.27 -0.06
N SER A 179 17.93 0.69 0.87
CA SER A 179 19.17 1.28 1.38
C SER A 179 20.08 0.23 2.02
N PHE A 180 19.54 -0.73 2.77
CA PHE A 180 20.29 -1.83 3.36
C PHE A 180 20.87 -2.76 2.30
N ILE A 181 20.06 -3.15 1.30
CA ILE A 181 20.50 -4.00 0.18
C ILE A 181 21.65 -3.36 -0.59
N GLU A 182 21.55 -2.06 -0.87
CA GLU A 182 22.54 -1.29 -1.62
C GLU A 182 23.83 -1.11 -0.82
N THR A 183 23.73 -0.65 0.43
CA THR A 183 24.89 -0.34 1.28
C THR A 183 25.75 -1.58 1.55
N HIS A 184 25.14 -2.76 1.60
CA HIS A 184 25.81 -4.03 1.87
C HIS A 184 26.09 -4.85 0.61
N ASN A 185 25.85 -4.29 -0.59
CA ASN A 185 26.08 -4.94 -1.89
C ASN A 185 25.46 -6.34 -2.00
N LEU A 186 24.26 -6.53 -1.44
CA LEU A 186 23.66 -7.87 -1.30
C LEU A 186 23.24 -8.47 -2.65
N ARG A 187 22.96 -7.62 -3.65
CA ARG A 187 22.70 -8.07 -5.03
C ARG A 187 23.94 -8.72 -5.65
N ASP A 188 25.12 -8.15 -5.43
CA ASP A 188 26.39 -8.69 -5.92
C ASP A 188 26.78 -9.97 -5.20
N LEU A 189 26.52 -10.04 -3.88
CA LEU A 189 26.72 -11.25 -3.08
C LEU A 189 26.01 -12.47 -3.69
N ILE A 190 24.80 -12.28 -4.21
CA ILE A 190 23.97 -13.35 -4.75
C ILE A 190 24.10 -13.54 -6.27
N ALA A 191 24.68 -12.57 -7.01
CA ALA A 191 24.71 -12.56 -8.47
C ALA A 191 25.36 -13.82 -9.09
N ASN A 192 26.42 -14.32 -8.47
CA ASN A 192 27.17 -15.50 -8.96
C ASN A 192 26.65 -16.83 -8.43
N LYS A 193 25.54 -16.85 -7.67
CA LYS A 193 24.92 -18.08 -7.15
C LYS A 193 23.97 -18.66 -8.20
N LYS A 194 24.08 -19.95 -8.44
CA LYS A 194 23.35 -20.67 -9.51
C LYS A 194 21.92 -20.97 -9.11
N THR A 195 21.69 -21.31 -7.85
CA THR A 195 20.36 -21.71 -7.35
C THR A 195 19.85 -20.75 -6.29
N ASP A 196 18.52 -20.68 -6.11
CA ASP A 196 17.95 -19.88 -5.02
C ASP A 196 18.38 -20.38 -3.66
N LEU A 197 18.55 -21.70 -3.46
CA LEU A 197 19.09 -22.22 -2.22
C LEU A 197 20.48 -21.64 -1.91
N GLU A 198 21.37 -21.58 -2.90
CA GLU A 198 22.71 -20.97 -2.74
C GLU A 198 22.63 -19.47 -2.41
N ARG A 199 21.66 -18.75 -2.99
CA ARG A 199 21.40 -17.32 -2.70
C ARG A 199 20.92 -17.14 -1.26
N LEU A 200 19.90 -17.91 -0.86
CA LEU A 200 19.32 -17.88 0.48
C LEU A 200 20.37 -18.24 1.55
N VAL A 201 21.19 -19.26 1.31
CA VAL A 201 22.28 -19.64 2.23
C VAL A 201 23.33 -18.54 2.33
N ALA A 202 23.73 -17.91 1.21
CA ALA A 202 24.69 -16.82 1.22
C ALA A 202 24.17 -15.60 1.99
N LEU A 203 22.90 -15.23 1.79
CA LEU A 203 22.24 -14.13 2.51
C LEU A 203 22.15 -14.43 4.01
N ASN A 204 21.69 -15.64 4.38
CA ASN A 204 21.61 -16.05 5.77
C ASN A 204 22.99 -16.07 6.44
N HIS A 205 24.02 -16.54 5.73
CA HIS A 205 25.40 -16.55 6.23
C HIS A 205 25.92 -15.13 6.49
N TYR A 206 25.69 -14.22 5.55
CA TYR A 206 26.08 -12.82 5.69
C TYR A 206 25.39 -12.17 6.90
N ILE A 207 24.06 -12.32 7.00
CA ILE A 207 23.27 -11.72 8.09
C ILE A 207 23.67 -12.32 9.45
N ALA A 208 23.93 -13.63 9.51
CA ALA A 208 24.39 -14.29 10.74
C ALA A 208 25.79 -13.84 11.21
N GLN A 209 26.60 -13.21 10.35
CA GLN A 209 27.90 -12.65 10.70
C GLN A 209 27.83 -11.22 11.24
N LEU A 210 26.67 -10.55 11.11
CA LEU A 210 26.52 -9.21 11.65
C LEU A 210 26.70 -9.23 13.17
N PRO A 211 27.48 -8.29 13.74
CA PRO A 211 27.67 -8.22 15.18
C PRO A 211 26.34 -7.99 15.89
N ASN A 212 26.21 -8.54 17.10
CA ASN A 212 25.01 -8.43 17.91
C ASN A 212 25.21 -7.41 19.03
N THR A 213 24.27 -6.47 19.13
CA THR A 213 24.13 -5.64 20.32
C THR A 213 22.89 -6.09 21.09
N ARG A 214 23.08 -6.42 22.36
CA ARG A 214 22.02 -6.98 23.19
C ARG A 214 20.91 -5.95 23.42
N HIS A 215 19.70 -6.26 22.96
CA HIS A 215 18.48 -5.52 23.31
C HIS A 215 18.04 -5.87 24.74
N ASN A 216 17.66 -4.86 25.53
CA ASN A 216 17.07 -5.10 26.84
C ASN A 216 15.55 -5.22 26.75
N MET A 217 15.10 -6.47 26.64
CA MET A 217 13.69 -6.86 26.44
C MET A 217 12.76 -6.42 27.57
N TRP A 218 13.31 -6.05 28.73
CA TRP A 218 12.54 -5.67 29.93
C TRP A 218 12.31 -4.16 30.05
N SER A 219 13.03 -3.35 29.28
CA SER A 219 12.96 -1.88 29.37
C SER A 219 12.67 -1.20 28.04
N GLU A 220 12.72 -1.92 26.93
CA GLU A 220 12.55 -1.37 25.58
C GLU A 220 11.52 -2.18 24.79
N ALA A 221 10.70 -1.49 24.01
CA ALA A 221 9.86 -2.14 23.02
C ALA A 221 10.73 -2.90 22.00
N TYR A 222 10.22 -4.02 21.52
CA TYR A 222 10.96 -4.83 20.55
C TYR A 222 11.02 -4.11 19.19
N PRO A 223 12.21 -3.95 18.58
CA PRO A 223 12.35 -3.36 17.26
C PRO A 223 11.87 -4.35 16.20
N TRP A 224 10.88 -3.97 15.38
CA TRP A 224 10.31 -4.85 14.35
C TRP A 224 10.71 -4.46 12.93
N THR A 225 11.03 -3.19 12.69
CA THR A 225 11.42 -2.68 11.37
C THR A 225 12.94 -2.71 11.21
N LEU A 226 13.40 -2.83 9.96
CA LEU A 226 14.83 -3.00 9.65
C LEU A 226 15.72 -1.87 10.21
N ASP A 227 15.25 -0.62 10.19
CA ASP A 227 15.95 0.57 10.70
C ASP A 227 16.03 0.61 12.24
N GLN A 228 15.11 -0.05 12.93
CA GLN A 228 15.16 -0.18 14.39
C GLN A 228 16.04 -1.36 14.83
N VAL A 229 16.13 -2.39 13.99
CA VAL A 229 16.90 -3.60 14.25
C VAL A 229 18.37 -3.42 13.86
N ILE A 230 18.67 -2.71 12.78
CA ILE A 230 20.05 -2.39 12.37
C ILE A 230 20.49 -1.08 13.00
N LEU A 231 21.45 -1.15 13.91
CA LEU A 231 22.13 0.02 14.46
C LEU A 231 23.47 0.23 13.78
N GLN A 232 23.87 1.49 13.63
CA GLN A 232 25.24 1.81 13.24
C GLN A 232 26.12 1.88 14.48
N GLU A 233 27.03 0.92 14.65
CA GLU A 233 28.02 0.91 15.73
C GLU A 233 29.41 1.17 15.16
N GLY A 234 29.84 2.43 15.22
CA GLY A 234 31.07 2.88 14.55
C GLY A 234 30.95 2.75 13.05
N ASP A 235 31.90 2.04 12.43
CA ASP A 235 31.98 1.86 10.97
C ASP A 235 31.25 0.59 10.48
N GLN A 236 30.59 -0.17 11.37
CA GLN A 236 29.93 -1.43 11.01
C GLN A 236 28.46 -1.45 11.49
N PRO A 237 27.55 -2.03 10.68
CA PRO A 237 26.18 -2.31 11.12
C PRO A 237 26.16 -3.41 12.18
N ALA A 238 25.31 -3.28 13.19
CA ALA A 238 25.06 -4.29 14.20
C ALA A 238 23.56 -4.58 14.31
N VAL A 239 23.22 -5.85 14.54
CA VAL A 239 21.86 -6.28 14.80
C VAL A 239 21.55 -6.08 16.28
N LYS A 240 20.57 -5.24 16.59
CA LYS A 240 20.05 -5.04 17.94
C LYS A 240 19.02 -6.12 18.29
N GLY A 241 19.38 -7.03 19.19
CA GLY A 241 18.42 -7.98 19.79
C GLY A 241 18.79 -9.46 19.72
N HIS A 242 17.82 -10.32 19.44
CA HIS A 242 17.99 -11.78 19.53
C HIS A 242 17.65 -12.47 18.21
N CYS A 243 17.40 -13.78 18.23
CA CYS A 243 17.11 -14.58 17.04
C CYS A 243 16.02 -13.97 16.14
N MET A 244 14.99 -13.33 16.72
CA MET A 244 13.93 -12.68 15.94
C MET A 244 14.44 -11.44 15.21
N SER A 245 15.43 -10.71 15.73
CA SER A 245 16.05 -9.56 15.06
C SER A 245 16.76 -10.01 13.78
N TYR A 246 17.55 -11.08 13.85
CA TYR A 246 18.20 -11.66 12.67
C TYR A 246 17.17 -12.20 11.67
N ALA A 247 16.09 -12.83 12.17
CA ALA A 247 15.00 -13.27 11.33
C ALA A 247 14.31 -12.08 10.63
N SER A 248 14.10 -10.95 11.33
CA SER A 248 13.55 -9.72 10.72
C SER A 248 14.46 -9.21 9.64
N VAL A 249 15.75 -9.04 9.91
CA VAL A 249 16.72 -8.59 8.90
C VAL A 249 16.70 -9.50 7.67
N LEU A 250 16.67 -10.81 7.88
CA LEU A 250 16.59 -11.78 6.78
C LEU A 250 15.28 -11.69 6.01
N VAL A 251 14.13 -11.67 6.69
CA VAL A 251 12.80 -11.61 6.06
C VAL A 251 12.63 -10.30 5.28
N SER A 252 12.98 -9.16 5.86
CA SER A 252 12.95 -7.84 5.20
C SER A 252 13.88 -7.81 3.98
N THR A 253 15.11 -8.28 4.13
CA THR A 253 16.10 -8.34 3.03
C THR A 253 15.62 -9.22 1.89
N LEU A 254 15.10 -10.40 2.22
CA LEU A 254 14.52 -11.33 1.23
C LEU A 254 13.34 -10.68 0.53
N THR A 255 12.46 -10.01 1.26
CA THR A 255 11.31 -9.29 0.71
C THR A 255 11.75 -8.22 -0.30
N GLY A 256 12.75 -7.39 0.04
CA GLY A 256 13.25 -6.35 -0.87
C GLY A 256 14.13 -6.83 -2.03
N LEU A 257 14.75 -8.01 -1.89
CA LEU A 257 15.39 -8.71 -3.01
C LEU A 257 14.38 -9.40 -3.93
N GLY A 258 13.13 -9.45 -3.50
CA GLY A 258 12.07 -10.10 -4.20
C GLY A 258 12.08 -11.60 -3.98
N TYR A 259 11.89 -12.02 -2.73
CA TYR A 259 11.53 -13.37 -2.33
C TYR A 259 10.27 -13.31 -1.46
N HIS A 260 9.43 -14.35 -1.49
CA HIS A 260 8.36 -14.53 -0.51
C HIS A 260 8.93 -15.04 0.81
N ALA A 261 9.12 -14.14 1.75
CA ALA A 261 9.58 -14.47 3.10
C ALA A 261 8.52 -14.11 4.15
N ARG A 262 8.47 -14.90 5.23
CA ARG A 262 7.61 -14.62 6.38
C ARG A 262 8.30 -15.07 7.65
N HIS A 263 7.94 -14.44 8.75
CA HIS A 263 8.35 -14.89 10.07
C HIS A 263 7.68 -16.23 10.43
N TRP A 264 8.45 -17.10 11.06
CA TRP A 264 7.94 -18.30 11.71
C TRP A 264 8.69 -18.49 13.03
N ALA A 265 7.96 -18.44 14.15
CA ALA A 265 8.44 -18.85 15.47
C ALA A 265 7.84 -20.22 15.85
N ILE A 266 8.65 -21.13 16.38
CA ILE A 266 8.22 -22.48 16.79
C ILE A 266 7.37 -22.44 18.06
N GLU A 267 7.68 -21.53 18.98
CA GLU A 267 6.82 -21.20 20.11
C GLU A 267 6.10 -19.89 19.78
N GLY A 268 4.77 -19.96 19.66
CA GLY A 268 3.93 -18.78 19.51
C GLY A 268 4.04 -17.89 20.76
N PHE A 269 3.82 -16.60 20.55
CA PHE A 269 3.75 -15.58 21.61
C PHE A 269 2.85 -16.01 22.78
#